data_AF-A0AAV9C3P7-F1
#
_entry.id   AF-A0AAV9C3P7-F1
#
_cell.length_a   1.000
_cell.length_b   1.000
_cell.length_c   1.000
_cell.angle_alpha   90.00
_cell.angle_beta   90.00
_cell.angle_gamma   90.00
#
_symmetry.space_group_name_H-M   'P 1'
#
loop_
_entity.id
_entity.type
_entity.pdbx_description
1 polymer ?
#
loop_
_entity_poly.entity_id
_entity_poly.type
_entity_poly.pdbx_seq_one_letter_code
_entity_poly.pdbx_strand_id
1 'polypeptide(L)'
;MGGLERSTPKSIVRHSTAGRARDRSGHERAVVEQRLWIGWSFRQAKEEAPAAVRDLFERYSENGAMGVEQLKRFLVEVQSEEEGETTKVEALAIIDSILRDSKHQIRFPKKGGGGGGSLGLDGFFRYLFGEANPPISPSLGVHHDMTAPLSHYFIYTSHNIYLTGNQLNSDCSDVPIIEALKRGV
;
A
#
# COMPACT_ATOMS: atom_id res chain seq x y z
N MET A 1 -8.68 66.57 31.53
CA MET A 1 -8.61 67.99 31.13
C MET A 1 -7.17 68.32 30.78
N GLY A 2 -6.92 68.92 29.61
CA GLY A 2 -5.61 69.40 29.18
C GLY A 2 -4.93 68.51 28.14
N GLY A 3 -5.15 68.79 26.86
CA GLY A 3 -4.30 68.31 25.77
C GLY A 3 -3.25 69.34 25.38
N LEU A 4 -2.23 68.94 24.62
CA LEU A 4 -1.60 69.77 23.58
C LEU A 4 -0.69 68.92 22.68
N GLU A 5 -0.39 69.49 21.52
CA GLU A 5 0.03 68.88 20.26
C GLU A 5 1.52 68.56 20.08
N ARG A 6 1.74 67.60 19.16
CA ARG A 6 2.77 67.47 18.09
C ARG A 6 4.18 68.06 18.30
N SER A 7 5.18 67.21 18.05
CA SER A 7 6.39 67.61 17.31
C SER A 7 7.02 66.41 16.56
N THR A 8 7.05 66.47 15.23
CA THR A 8 8.11 65.84 14.41
C THR A 8 9.30 66.84 14.39
N PRO A 9 10.58 66.49 14.13
CA PRO A 9 10.96 65.95 12.81
C PRO A 9 12.31 65.18 12.67
N LYS A 10 12.56 64.81 11.41
CA LYS A 10 13.85 64.63 10.70
C LYS A 10 14.55 63.25 10.70
N SER A 11 14.59 62.72 9.48
CA SER A 11 15.49 61.72 8.96
C SER A 11 16.97 62.11 9.07
N ILE A 12 17.82 61.13 9.32
CA ILE A 12 19.24 61.16 8.94
C ILE A 12 19.61 59.79 8.37
N VAL A 13 20.04 59.81 7.11
CA VAL A 13 20.71 58.69 6.45
C VAL A 13 22.19 58.77 6.79
N ARG A 14 22.77 57.70 7.32
CA ARG A 14 24.21 57.43 7.25
C ARG A 14 24.46 55.95 7.03
N HIS A 15 25.09 55.63 5.91
CA HIS A 15 25.79 54.38 5.70
C HIS A 15 26.96 54.27 6.70
N SER A 16 27.16 53.10 7.30
CA SER A 16 28.44 52.70 7.85
C SER A 16 28.60 51.18 7.80
N THR A 17 29.78 50.80 7.34
CA THR A 17 30.29 49.46 7.07
C THR A 17 30.65 48.67 8.33
N ALA A 18 30.65 47.34 8.14
CA ALA A 18 31.45 46.31 8.79
C ALA A 18 31.20 45.92 10.27
N GLY A 19 30.83 44.65 10.44
CA GLY A 19 31.44 43.76 11.43
C GLY A 19 30.58 43.39 12.63
N ARG A 20 29.85 42.26 12.56
CA ARG A 20 29.55 41.48 13.77
C ARG A 20 29.41 39.98 13.53
N ALA A 21 30.35 39.27 14.15
CA ALA A 21 30.36 37.89 14.62
C ALA A 21 29.21 36.96 14.21
N ARG A 22 29.60 35.85 13.55
CA ARG A 22 28.81 34.61 13.45
C ARG A 22 28.42 34.15 14.86
N ASP A 23 27.13 34.23 15.14
CA ASP A 23 26.50 33.55 16.26
C ASP A 23 26.52 32.03 16.00
N ARG A 24 27.18 31.28 16.89
CA ARG A 24 27.30 29.82 16.85
C ARG A 24 26.17 29.11 17.63
N SER A 25 25.15 29.81 18.14
CA SER A 25 24.09 29.17 18.94
C SER A 25 22.92 28.59 18.13
N GLY A 26 22.83 28.87 16.83
CA GLY A 26 21.75 28.36 15.97
C GLY A 26 21.95 26.92 15.49
N HIS A 27 23.20 26.47 15.37
CA HIS A 27 23.53 25.13 14.84
C HIS A 27 23.28 24.02 15.86
N GLU A 28 23.51 24.26 17.16
CA GLU A 28 23.31 23.24 18.20
C GLU A 28 21.83 22.93 18.44
N ARG A 29 20.93 23.90 18.25
CA ARG A 29 19.48 23.67 18.37
C ARG A 29 18.95 22.78 17.24
N ALA A 30 19.42 22.98 16.01
CA ALA A 30 19.03 22.16 14.86
C ALA A 30 19.52 20.70 14.97
N VAL A 31 20.70 20.48 15.55
CA VAL A 31 21.26 19.13 15.74
C VAL A 31 20.55 18.35 16.86
N VAL A 32 20.09 19.04 17.90
CA VAL A 32 19.31 18.41 18.99
C VAL A 32 17.89 18.05 18.51
N GLU A 33 17.26 18.90 17.68
CA GLU A 33 15.93 18.62 17.12
C GLU A 33 15.97 17.49 16.07
N GLN A 34 17.04 17.39 15.28
CA GLN A 34 17.29 16.25 14.38
C GLN A 34 17.57 14.93 15.12
N ARG A 35 18.00 14.95 16.39
CA ARG A 35 18.25 13.73 17.19
C ARG A 35 17.00 13.11 17.80
N LEU A 36 15.86 13.80 17.77
CA LEU A 36 14.59 13.29 18.33
C LEU A 36 13.75 12.47 17.32
N TRP A 37 14.01 12.60 16.01
CA TRP A 37 13.27 11.89 14.97
C TRP A 37 13.82 10.50 14.60
N ILE A 38 15.07 10.20 14.95
CA ILE A 38 15.76 8.94 14.57
C ILE A 38 15.40 7.78 15.52
N GLY A 39 14.61 8.04 16.57
CA GLY A 39 14.23 7.06 17.59
C GLY A 39 13.02 6.18 17.23
N TRP A 40 12.25 6.53 16.20
CA TRP A 40 11.15 5.70 15.72
C TRP A 40 11.69 4.60 14.81
N SER A 41 12.46 3.69 15.41
CA SER A 41 12.67 2.38 14.81
C SER A 41 11.31 1.68 14.82
N PHE A 42 10.69 1.60 13.65
CA PHE A 42 9.54 0.72 13.42
C PHE A 42 10.06 -0.71 13.62
N ARG A 43 9.96 -1.19 14.85
CA ARG A 43 10.17 -2.60 15.16
C ARG A 43 9.02 -3.28 14.44
N GLN A 44 9.30 -3.93 13.29
CA GLN A 44 8.32 -4.81 12.68
C GLN A 44 7.94 -5.83 13.76
N ALA A 45 6.76 -5.65 14.34
CA ALA A 45 6.18 -6.65 15.21
C ALA A 45 6.17 -7.92 14.37
N LYS A 46 6.70 -9.01 14.93
CA LYS A 46 6.58 -10.33 14.32
C LYS A 46 5.09 -10.51 14.04
N GLU A 47 4.72 -10.58 12.76
CA GLU A 47 3.34 -10.56 12.30
C GLU A 47 2.68 -11.87 12.72
N GLU A 48 2.27 -11.95 13.96
CA GLU A 48 1.51 -13.07 14.46
C GLU A 48 0.12 -13.00 13.83
N ALA A 49 -0.31 -14.10 13.22
CA ALA A 49 -1.63 -14.20 12.62
C ALA A 49 -2.70 -13.74 13.63
N PRO A 50 -3.59 -12.78 13.26
CA PRO A 50 -4.65 -12.30 14.14
C PRO A 50 -5.53 -13.44 14.66
N ALA A 51 -6.16 -13.25 15.83
CA ALA A 51 -7.00 -14.28 16.46
C ALA A 51 -8.06 -14.85 15.50
N ALA A 52 -8.73 -13.99 14.72
CA ALA A 52 -9.72 -14.42 13.73
C ALA A 52 -9.13 -15.36 12.66
N VAL A 53 -7.88 -15.15 12.24
CA VAL A 53 -7.20 -16.04 11.28
C VAL A 53 -6.83 -17.37 11.92
N ARG A 54 -6.44 -17.35 13.20
CA ARG A 54 -6.15 -18.58 13.97
C ARG A 54 -7.42 -19.43 14.13
N ASP A 55 -8.52 -18.82 14.56
CA ASP A 55 -9.82 -19.49 14.72
C ASP A 55 -10.32 -20.08 13.40
N LEU A 56 -10.11 -19.34 12.30
CA LEU A 56 -10.44 -19.81 10.96
C LEU A 56 -9.56 -20.99 10.54
N PHE A 57 -8.25 -20.91 10.75
CA PHE A 57 -7.33 -22.00 10.46
C PHE A 57 -7.67 -23.26 11.26
N GLU A 58 -7.95 -23.13 12.55
CA GLU A 58 -8.31 -24.25 13.44
C GLU A 58 -9.58 -24.96 12.99
N ARG A 59 -10.58 -24.21 12.49
CA ARG A 59 -11.83 -24.79 11.97
C ARG A 59 -11.61 -25.70 10.76
N TYR A 60 -10.65 -25.37 9.90
CA TYR A 60 -10.42 -26.09 8.65
C TYR A 60 -9.24 -27.06 8.73
N SER A 61 -8.30 -26.88 9.65
CA SER A 61 -7.11 -27.73 9.82
C SER A 61 -7.36 -28.99 10.65
N GLU A 62 -6.54 -30.01 10.45
CA GLU A 62 -6.51 -31.23 11.27
C GLU A 62 -5.11 -31.38 11.87
N ASN A 63 -5.03 -31.58 13.19
CA ASN A 63 -3.75 -31.71 13.91
C ASN A 63 -2.77 -30.53 13.70
N GLY A 64 -3.30 -29.32 13.49
CA GLY A 64 -2.52 -28.11 13.24
C GLY A 64 -1.92 -28.01 11.82
N ALA A 65 -2.39 -28.84 10.88
CA ALA A 65 -1.99 -28.81 9.48
C ALA A 65 -3.24 -28.78 8.57
N MET A 66 -3.17 -27.97 7.52
CA MET A 66 -4.21 -27.85 6.50
C MET A 66 -3.70 -28.51 5.21
N GLY A 67 -4.23 -29.68 4.89
CA GLY A 67 -3.94 -30.37 3.63
C GLY A 67 -4.76 -29.84 2.45
N VAL A 68 -4.63 -30.51 1.32
CA VAL A 68 -5.31 -30.15 0.06
C VAL A 68 -6.82 -30.15 0.20
N GLU A 69 -7.40 -31.19 0.79
CA GLU A 69 -8.85 -31.31 0.95
C GLU A 69 -9.39 -30.26 1.93
N GLN A 70 -8.64 -29.97 3.00
CA GLN A 70 -8.98 -28.92 3.96
C GLN A 70 -8.94 -27.53 3.32
N LEU A 71 -7.93 -27.25 2.50
CA LEU A 71 -7.82 -25.99 1.76
C LEU A 71 -8.91 -25.88 0.70
N LYS A 72 -9.20 -26.95 -0.06
CA LYS A 72 -10.32 -26.99 -1.02
C LYS A 72 -11.64 -26.63 -0.32
N ARG A 73 -11.92 -27.23 0.84
CA ARG A 73 -13.13 -26.92 1.62
C ARG A 73 -13.18 -25.44 2.02
N PHE A 74 -12.06 -24.86 2.44
CA PHE A 74 -11.96 -23.43 2.71
C PHE A 74 -12.24 -22.56 1.47
N LEU A 75 -11.68 -22.91 0.31
CA LEU A 75 -11.91 -22.18 -0.95
C LEU A 75 -13.39 -22.18 -1.35
N VAL A 76 -14.05 -23.33 -1.26
CA VAL A 76 -15.47 -23.45 -1.61
C VAL A 76 -16.36 -22.73 -0.60
N GLU A 77 -16.17 -22.96 0.70
CA GLU A 77 -17.09 -22.44 1.73
C GLU A 77 -16.89 -20.96 2.05
N VAL A 78 -15.66 -20.45 1.97
CA VAL A 78 -15.31 -19.09 2.41
C VAL A 78 -15.05 -18.18 1.22
N GLN A 79 -14.28 -18.64 0.22
CA GLN A 79 -13.97 -17.83 -0.97
C GLN A 79 -15.04 -17.95 -2.07
N SER A 80 -16.04 -18.82 -1.87
CA SER A 80 -17.12 -19.08 -2.83
C SER A 80 -16.64 -19.57 -4.20
N GLU A 81 -15.52 -20.31 -4.22
CA GLU A 81 -15.03 -20.97 -5.42
C GLU A 81 -15.97 -22.11 -5.84
N GLU A 82 -16.01 -22.43 -7.14
CA GLU A 82 -16.81 -23.54 -7.64
C GLU A 82 -16.36 -24.87 -7.01
N GLU A 83 -17.30 -25.77 -6.75
CA GLU A 83 -16.96 -27.10 -6.24
C GLU A 83 -16.57 -28.03 -7.40
N GLY A 84 -15.31 -28.48 -7.43
CA GLY A 84 -14.87 -29.39 -8.48
C GLY A 84 -13.45 -29.92 -8.32
N GLU A 85 -12.99 -30.62 -9.37
CA GLU A 85 -11.62 -31.12 -9.48
C GLU A 85 -10.64 -29.98 -9.82
N THR A 86 -11.11 -28.92 -10.50
CA THR A 86 -10.35 -27.69 -10.77
C THR A 86 -9.88 -27.03 -9.48
N THR A 87 -10.78 -26.87 -8.51
CA THR A 87 -10.50 -26.30 -7.17
C THR A 87 -9.49 -27.12 -6.39
N LYS A 88 -9.49 -28.44 -6.58
CA LYS A 88 -8.51 -29.34 -5.96
C LYS A 88 -7.11 -29.14 -6.55
N VAL A 89 -7.03 -29.01 -7.88
CA VAL A 89 -5.78 -28.71 -8.59
C VAL A 89 -5.25 -27.33 -8.17
N GLU A 90 -6.13 -26.34 -7.99
CA GLU A 90 -5.77 -25.02 -7.49
C GLU A 90 -5.26 -25.07 -6.05
N ALA A 91 -5.96 -25.77 -5.15
CA ALA A 91 -5.51 -25.96 -3.78
C ALA A 91 -4.11 -26.61 -3.72
N LEU A 92 -3.85 -27.61 -4.57
CA LEU A 92 -2.52 -28.20 -4.71
C LEU A 92 -1.47 -27.17 -5.18
N ALA A 93 -1.78 -26.38 -6.20
CA ALA A 93 -0.89 -25.36 -6.75
C ALA A 93 -0.56 -24.27 -5.73
N ILE A 94 -1.56 -23.84 -4.94
CA ILE A 94 -1.42 -22.87 -3.85
C ILE A 94 -0.48 -23.41 -2.76
N ILE A 95 -0.70 -24.65 -2.30
CA ILE A 95 0.15 -25.24 -1.27
C ILE A 95 1.60 -25.33 -1.76
N ASP A 96 1.80 -25.78 -3.00
CA ASP A 96 3.13 -25.92 -3.60
C ASP A 96 3.82 -24.57 -3.83
N SER A 97 3.10 -23.51 -4.22
CA SER A 97 3.65 -22.15 -4.36
C SER A 97 4.13 -21.60 -3.02
N ILE A 98 3.33 -21.71 -1.96
CA ILE A 98 3.69 -21.23 -0.61
C ILE A 98 4.89 -22.01 -0.06
N LEU A 99 4.95 -23.33 -0.29
CA LEU A 99 6.06 -24.16 0.15
C LEU A 99 7.37 -23.85 -0.62
N ARG A 100 7.28 -23.44 -1.89
CA ARG A 100 8.44 -22.95 -2.66
C ARG A 100 8.92 -21.60 -2.15
N ASP A 101 8.02 -20.65 -1.95
CA ASP A 101 8.37 -19.30 -1.47
C ASP A 101 8.96 -19.32 -0.06
N SER A 102 8.54 -20.29 0.76
CA SER A 102 9.08 -20.52 2.08
C SER A 102 10.56 -20.99 2.07
N LYS A 103 11.05 -21.56 0.96
CA LYS A 103 12.48 -21.94 0.83
C LYS A 103 13.38 -20.75 0.52
N HIS A 104 12.84 -19.67 -0.05
CA HIS A 104 13.59 -18.46 -0.37
C HIS A 104 13.65 -17.44 0.78
N GLN A 105 12.78 -17.56 1.79
CA GLN A 105 12.79 -16.73 2.99
C GLN A 105 13.30 -17.51 4.22
N ILE A 106 14.61 -17.46 4.46
CA ILE A 106 15.26 -17.87 5.71
C ILE A 106 14.90 -16.86 6.83
N ARG A 107 13.63 -16.79 7.26
CA ARG A 107 13.23 -15.92 8.40
C ARG A 107 12.33 -16.61 9.44
N PHE A 108 11.81 -17.80 9.16
CA PHE A 108 10.98 -18.55 10.12
C PHE A 108 11.61 -19.93 10.39
N PRO A 109 12.06 -20.21 11.62
CA PRO A 109 12.57 -21.53 11.95
C PRO A 109 11.44 -22.55 11.89
N LYS A 110 11.64 -23.61 11.09
CA LYS A 110 10.81 -24.82 11.07
C LYS A 110 10.68 -25.39 12.48
N LYS A 111 9.46 -25.49 12.98
CA LYS A 111 9.11 -26.44 14.05
C LYS A 111 8.12 -27.44 13.45
N GLY A 112 8.56 -28.68 13.28
CA GLY A 112 7.73 -29.80 12.83
C GLY A 112 8.00 -30.21 11.39
N GLY A 113 8.64 -31.37 11.22
CA GLY A 113 8.72 -32.07 9.95
C GLY A 113 7.38 -32.73 9.62
N GLY A 114 6.81 -32.39 8.47
CA GLY A 114 5.74 -33.13 7.82
C GLY A 114 6.02 -33.12 6.33
N GLY A 115 5.98 -34.29 5.68
CA GLY A 115 6.19 -34.46 4.25
C GLY A 115 5.26 -33.57 3.43
N GLY A 116 5.74 -33.12 2.28
CA GLY A 116 5.10 -32.10 1.44
C GLY A 116 3.62 -32.38 1.15
N GLY A 117 2.79 -31.35 1.33
CA GLY A 117 1.36 -31.41 1.01
C GLY A 117 0.42 -30.72 2.01
N SER A 118 0.93 -30.05 3.04
CA SER A 118 0.10 -29.32 4.01
C SER A 118 0.69 -27.97 4.44
N LEU A 119 -0.20 -27.05 4.80
CA LEU A 119 0.10 -25.71 5.31
C LEU A 119 -0.06 -25.68 6.83
N GLY A 120 0.92 -25.11 7.53
CA GLY A 120 0.72 -24.65 8.90
C GLY A 120 0.05 -23.27 8.93
N LEU A 121 -0.27 -22.78 10.14
CA LEU A 121 -0.88 -21.46 10.34
C LEU A 121 -0.12 -20.32 9.63
N ASP A 122 1.21 -20.33 9.66
CA ASP A 122 2.05 -19.34 8.98
C ASP A 122 1.86 -19.38 7.46
N GLY A 123 1.80 -20.59 6.87
CA GLY A 123 1.57 -20.77 5.44
C GLY A 123 0.18 -20.32 5.02
N PHE A 124 -0.84 -20.61 5.84
CA PHE A 124 -2.21 -20.14 5.61
C PHE A 124 -2.33 -18.61 5.75
N PHE A 125 -1.69 -18.01 6.76
CA PHE A 125 -1.69 -16.56 6.91
C PHE A 125 -1.00 -15.88 5.71
N ARG A 126 0.12 -16.43 5.24
CA ARG A 126 0.80 -15.94 4.03
C ARG A 126 -0.03 -16.11 2.77
N TYR A 127 -0.82 -17.17 2.67
CA TYR A 127 -1.75 -17.37 1.55
C TYR A 127 -2.77 -16.24 1.48
N LEU A 128 -3.42 -15.90 2.60
CA LEU A 128 -4.49 -14.90 2.63
C LEU A 128 -4.06 -13.53 2.09
N PHE A 129 -2.80 -13.15 2.30
CA PHE A 129 -2.22 -11.88 1.86
C PHE A 129 -1.20 -12.04 0.72
N GLY A 130 -1.14 -13.24 0.13
CA GLY A 130 -0.20 -13.57 -0.92
C GLY A 130 -0.77 -13.31 -2.31
N GLU A 131 0.12 -13.32 -3.30
CA GLU A 131 -0.23 -13.20 -4.73
C GLU A 131 -1.13 -14.34 -5.22
N ALA A 132 -1.22 -15.44 -4.46
CA ALA A 132 -2.12 -16.57 -4.74
C ALA A 132 -3.58 -16.32 -4.32
N ASN A 133 -3.87 -15.22 -3.62
CA ASN A 133 -5.21 -14.82 -3.19
C ASN A 133 -5.47 -13.32 -3.46
N PRO A 134 -5.37 -12.85 -4.72
CA PRO A 134 -5.60 -11.45 -5.03
C PRO A 134 -7.10 -11.13 -4.81
N PRO A 135 -7.44 -9.95 -4.26
CA PRO A 135 -8.84 -9.57 -4.02
C PRO A 135 -9.65 -9.38 -5.31
N ILE A 136 -8.96 -9.19 -6.44
CA ILE A 136 -9.54 -9.07 -7.77
C ILE A 136 -8.80 -10.06 -8.66
N SER A 137 -9.54 -10.94 -9.34
CA SER A 137 -8.94 -11.92 -10.23
C SER A 137 -8.20 -11.22 -11.38
N PRO A 138 -6.88 -11.44 -11.56
CA PRO A 138 -6.12 -10.87 -12.66
C PRO A 138 -6.55 -11.40 -14.03
N SER A 139 -7.20 -12.57 -14.07
CA SER A 139 -7.65 -13.21 -15.31
C SER A 139 -8.91 -12.60 -15.90
N LEU A 140 -9.56 -11.67 -15.19
CA LEU A 140 -10.86 -11.13 -15.61
C LEU A 140 -10.78 -10.37 -16.94
N GLY A 141 -9.62 -9.81 -17.30
CA GLY A 141 -9.40 -9.14 -18.59
C GLY A 141 -10.58 -8.25 -19.04
N VAL A 142 -10.82 -8.18 -20.36
CA VAL A 142 -12.09 -7.67 -20.90
C VAL A 142 -13.07 -8.84 -20.99
N HIS A 143 -14.07 -8.86 -20.11
CA HIS A 143 -15.07 -9.94 -19.98
C HIS A 143 -16.51 -9.47 -20.26
N HIS A 144 -16.74 -8.17 -20.41
CA HIS A 144 -18.04 -7.63 -20.81
C HIS A 144 -18.28 -7.90 -22.30
N ASP A 145 -19.53 -8.03 -22.72
CA ASP A 145 -19.89 -8.04 -24.15
C ASP A 145 -19.47 -6.70 -24.77
N MET A 146 -18.50 -6.71 -25.69
CA MET A 146 -17.99 -5.52 -26.39
C MET A 146 -18.63 -5.33 -27.77
N THR A 147 -19.71 -6.04 -28.09
CA THR A 147 -20.40 -5.99 -29.39
C THR A 147 -21.68 -5.16 -29.37
N ALA A 148 -22.19 -4.80 -28.18
CA ALA A 148 -23.36 -3.93 -28.03
C ALA A 148 -23.09 -2.49 -28.53
N PRO A 149 -24.13 -1.69 -28.80
CA PRO A 149 -23.97 -0.28 -29.19
C PRO A 149 -23.27 0.56 -28.12
N LEU A 150 -22.55 1.62 -28.52
CA LEU A 150 -21.74 2.46 -27.62
C LEU A 150 -22.56 3.06 -26.45
N SER A 151 -23.86 3.31 -26.64
CA SER A 151 -24.77 3.82 -25.61
C SER A 151 -25.02 2.87 -24.44
N HIS A 152 -24.59 1.60 -24.52
CA HIS A 152 -24.73 0.61 -23.45
C HIS A 152 -23.56 0.63 -22.45
N TYR A 153 -22.51 1.40 -22.74
CA TYR A 153 -21.30 1.43 -21.90
C TYR A 153 -21.14 2.78 -21.23
N PHE A 154 -20.62 2.74 -20.01
CA PHE A 154 -20.00 3.92 -19.41
C PHE A 154 -18.63 4.12 -20.06
N ILE A 155 -18.43 5.30 -20.65
CA ILE A 155 -17.16 5.68 -21.26
C ILE A 155 -16.40 6.54 -20.26
N TYR A 156 -15.18 6.12 -19.93
CA TYR A 156 -14.31 6.97 -19.13
C TYR A 156 -13.86 8.14 -20.00
N THR A 157 -14.22 9.36 -19.58
CA THR A 157 -13.93 10.58 -20.34
C THR A 157 -13.26 11.61 -19.44
N SER A 158 -12.43 12.46 -20.03
CA SER A 158 -11.82 13.61 -19.35
C SER A 158 -12.27 14.91 -20.02
N HIS A 159 -12.43 15.95 -19.19
CA HIS A 159 -12.81 17.29 -19.64
C HIS A 159 -11.62 18.23 -19.49
N ASN A 160 -11.37 19.06 -20.50
CA ASN A 160 -10.24 20.01 -20.53
C ASN A 160 -8.90 19.38 -20.17
N ILE A 161 -8.67 18.17 -20.70
CA ILE A 161 -7.50 17.33 -20.47
C ILE A 161 -6.15 17.97 -20.85
N TYR A 162 -6.16 19.07 -21.60
CA TYR A 162 -4.95 19.80 -21.97
C TYR A 162 -4.45 20.75 -20.86
N LEU A 163 -5.27 21.05 -19.85
CA LEU A 163 -4.89 21.98 -18.79
C LEU A 163 -3.91 21.34 -17.81
N THR A 164 -2.86 22.08 -17.45
CA THR A 164 -1.89 21.64 -16.44
C THR A 164 -2.29 22.05 -15.02
N GLY A 165 -3.33 22.87 -14.86
CA GLY A 165 -3.81 23.38 -13.59
C GLY A 165 -5.28 23.82 -13.63
N ASN A 166 -5.57 25.00 -13.09
CA ASN A 166 -6.94 25.50 -12.96
C ASN A 166 -7.54 26.01 -14.28
N GLN A 167 -8.86 26.18 -14.31
CA GLN A 167 -9.63 26.55 -15.50
C GLN A 167 -9.43 28.01 -16.00
N LEU A 168 -8.79 28.88 -15.21
CA LEU A 168 -8.77 30.33 -15.49
C LEU A 168 -7.40 30.83 -15.97
N ASN A 169 -6.32 30.39 -15.34
CA ASN A 169 -4.99 30.95 -15.57
C ASN A 169 -3.84 29.94 -15.60
N SER A 170 -4.13 28.63 -15.71
CA SER A 170 -3.06 27.67 -15.94
C SER A 170 -2.66 27.59 -17.41
N ASP A 171 -1.45 27.08 -17.63
CA ASP A 171 -0.97 26.75 -18.96
C ASP A 171 -1.67 25.51 -19.54
N CYS A 172 -1.42 25.24 -20.81
CA CYS A 172 -1.82 24.02 -21.51
C CYS A 172 -0.59 23.21 -21.94
N SER A 173 -0.75 21.89 -22.00
CA SER A 173 0.28 20.95 -22.44
C SER A 173 -0.34 19.66 -22.95
N ASP A 174 0.42 18.94 -23.77
CA ASP A 174 0.17 17.56 -24.18
C ASP A 174 0.49 16.53 -23.09
N VAL A 175 1.29 16.87 -22.09
CA VAL A 175 1.68 15.95 -21.00
C VAL A 175 0.46 15.39 -20.24
N PRO A 176 -0.54 16.18 -19.81
CA PRO A 176 -1.69 15.63 -19.10
C PRO A 176 -2.59 14.77 -20.02
N ILE A 177 -2.54 15.00 -21.34
CA ILE A 177 -3.19 14.14 -22.34
C ILE A 177 -2.53 12.76 -22.36
N ILE A 178 -1.20 12.73 -22.48
CA ILE A 178 -0.42 11.48 -22.48
C ILE A 178 -0.68 10.68 -21.20
N GLU A 179 -0.66 11.35 -20.04
CA GLU A 179 -0.87 10.68 -18.75
C GLU A 179 -2.31 10.19 -18.55
N ALA A 180 -3.31 10.89 -19.09
CA ALA A 180 -4.68 10.43 -19.04
C ALA A 180 -4.93 9.21 -19.95
N LEU A 181 -4.38 9.21 -21.18
CA LEU A 181 -4.47 8.06 -22.08
C LEU A 181 -3.81 6.81 -21.47
N LYS A 182 -2.66 6.96 -20.79
CA LYS A 182 -2.01 5.86 -20.05
C LYS A 182 -2.89 5.29 -18.93
N ARG A 183 -3.82 6.08 -18.38
CA ARG A 183 -4.77 5.68 -17.34
C ARG A 183 -6.09 5.12 -17.90
N GLY A 184 -6.25 5.08 -19.22
CA GLY A 184 -7.42 4.51 -19.89
C GLY A 184 -8.58 5.49 -20.10
N VAL A 185 -8.32 6.80 -20.08
CA VAL A 185 -9.25 7.83 -20.60
C VAL A 185 -9.30 7.77 -22.12
#